data_AF-A0A7K5MB42-F1
#
_entry.id   AF-A0A7K5MB42-F1
#
_cell.length_a   1.000
_cell.length_b   1.000
_cell.length_c   1.000
_cell.angle_alpha   90.00
_cell.angle_beta   90.00
_cell.angle_gamma   90.00
#
_symmetry.space_group_name_H-M   'P 1'
#
loop_
_entity.id
_entity.type
_entity.pdbx_description
1 polymer ?
#
loop_
_entity_poly.entity_id
_entity_poly.type
_entity_poly.pdbx_seq_one_letter_code
_entity_poly.pdbx_strand_id
1 'polypeptide(L)'
;AADELAIAAARGDPQRLRELLDGAADPNASNSYGRTPIQVMMLGSPRVAELLLRHGADPSRPDPRTGCLPTLAALHRAGARLDLPGGRGRLPLDVAARRYLR
;
A
#
# COMPACT_ATOMS: atom_id res chain seq x y z
N ALA A 1 -13.80 -5.07 -9.47
CA ALA A 1 -13.11 -5.49 -8.23
C ALA A 1 -11.90 -4.60 -7.91
N ALA A 2 -10.85 -4.57 -8.74
CA ALA A 2 -9.65 -3.77 -8.47
C ALA A 2 -9.92 -2.26 -8.36
N ASP A 3 -10.71 -1.69 -9.28
CA ASP A 3 -11.12 -0.28 -9.22
C ASP A 3 -11.96 0.03 -7.97
N GLU A 4 -12.90 -0.84 -7.59
CA GLU A 4 -13.70 -0.67 -6.38
C GLU A 4 -12.85 -0.71 -5.11
N LEU A 5 -11.87 -1.62 -5.06
CA LEU A 5 -10.94 -1.73 -3.95
C LEU A 5 -10.05 -0.49 -3.83
N ALA A 6 -9.57 0.02 -4.97
CA ALA A 6 -8.82 1.27 -5.05
C ALA A 6 -9.68 2.49 -4.65
N ILE A 7 -10.95 2.54 -5.04
CA ILE A 7 -11.89 3.61 -4.66
C ILE A 7 -12.16 3.58 -3.15
N ALA A 8 -12.42 2.41 -2.57
CA ALA A 8 -12.63 2.26 -1.13
C ALA A 8 -11.38 2.70 -0.33
N ALA A 9 -10.19 2.30 -0.82
CA ALA A 9 -8.93 2.72 -0.22
C ALA A 9 -8.74 4.25 -0.30
N ALA A 10 -8.98 4.87 -1.46
CA ALA A 10 -8.84 6.31 -1.68
C ALA A 10 -9.84 7.15 -0.88
N ARG A 11 -11.04 6.62 -0.64
CA ARG A 11 -12.07 7.24 0.21
C ARG A 11 -11.79 7.07 1.71
N GLY A 12 -10.83 6.21 2.08
CA GLY A 12 -10.56 5.92 3.47
C GLY A 12 -11.68 5.11 4.12
N ASP A 13 -12.41 4.28 3.36
CA ASP A 13 -13.55 3.49 3.82
C ASP A 13 -13.11 2.06 4.19
N PRO A 14 -12.77 1.79 5.46
CA PRO A 14 -12.28 0.48 5.88
C PRO A 14 -13.36 -0.61 5.82
N GLN A 15 -14.65 -0.25 5.93
CA GLN A 15 -15.72 -1.24 5.97
C GLN A 15 -15.98 -1.80 4.58
N ARG A 16 -16.09 -0.93 3.57
CA ARG A 16 -16.21 -1.38 2.18
C ARG A 16 -14.97 -2.10 1.70
N LEU A 17 -13.79 -1.65 2.12
CA LEU A 17 -12.52 -2.31 1.80
C LEU A 17 -12.46 -3.74 2.37
N ARG A 18 -12.90 -3.93 3.62
CA ARG A 18 -12.99 -5.24 4.29
C ARG A 18 -13.88 -6.20 3.51
N GLU A 19 -15.09 -5.77 3.14
CA GLU A 19 -16.03 -6.60 2.38
C GLU A 19 -15.44 -7.09 1.06
N LEU A 20 -14.73 -6.20 0.34
CA LEU A 20 -14.10 -6.56 -0.94
C LEU A 20 -12.95 -7.55 -0.74
N LEU A 21 -12.11 -7.34 0.27
CA LEU A 21 -10.99 -8.22 0.58
C LEU A 21 -11.44 -9.60 1.10
N ASP A 22 -12.49 -9.64 1.93
CA ASP A 22 -13.11 -10.88 2.40
C ASP A 22 -13.78 -11.64 1.24
N GLY A 23 -14.24 -10.92 0.21
CA GLY A 23 -14.74 -11.47 -1.06
C GLY A 23 -13.66 -11.98 -2.03
N ALA A 24 -12.45 -12.23 -1.55
CA ALA A 24 -11.29 -12.68 -2.33
C ALA A 24 -10.80 -11.67 -3.40
N ALA A 25 -11.05 -10.37 -3.22
CA ALA A 25 -10.39 -9.35 -4.05
C ALA A 25 -8.88 -9.37 -3.79
N ASP A 26 -8.09 -9.37 -4.87
CA ASP A 26 -6.64 -9.30 -4.77
C ASP A 26 -6.20 -7.89 -4.27
N PRO A 27 -5.57 -7.78 -3.08
CA PRO A 27 -5.11 -6.52 -2.53
C PRO A 27 -3.97 -5.88 -3.33
N ASN A 28 -3.36 -6.63 -4.24
CA ASN A 28 -2.30 -6.18 -5.13
C ASN A 28 -2.80 -5.90 -6.55
N ALA A 29 -4.11 -6.05 -6.82
CA ALA A 29 -4.64 -5.78 -8.14
C ALA A 29 -4.53 -4.30 -8.50
N SER A 30 -3.98 -4.01 -9.66
CA SER A 30 -3.92 -2.64 -10.17
C SER A 30 -5.29 -2.21 -10.68
N ASN A 31 -5.69 -1.00 -10.34
CA ASN A 31 -6.85 -0.33 -10.93
C ASN A 31 -6.56 0.07 -12.39
N SER A 32 -7.55 0.66 -13.05
CA SER A 32 -7.48 1.18 -14.43
C SER A 32 -6.34 2.19 -14.68
N TYR A 33 -5.79 2.80 -13.62
CA TYR A 33 -4.63 3.68 -13.69
C TYR A 33 -3.28 2.98 -13.46
N GLY A 34 -3.28 1.65 -13.36
CA GLY A 34 -2.11 0.83 -13.06
C GLY A 34 -1.69 0.86 -11.59
N ARG A 35 -2.48 1.48 -10.70
CA ARG A 35 -2.14 1.67 -9.28
C ARG A 35 -2.79 0.64 -8.38
N THR A 36 -2.04 0.18 -7.40
CA THR A 36 -2.54 -0.72 -6.34
C THR A 36 -3.33 0.05 -5.28
N PRO A 37 -4.24 -0.61 -4.55
CA PRO A 37 -5.03 0.02 -3.49
C PRO A 37 -4.17 0.74 -2.45
N ILE A 38 -3.02 0.14 -2.09
CA ILE A 38 -2.10 0.73 -1.11
C ILE A 38 -1.47 2.03 -1.62
N GLN A 39 -1.30 2.19 -2.94
CA GLN A 39 -0.75 3.42 -3.56
C GLN A 39 -1.77 4.56 -3.61
N VAL A 40 -3.06 4.25 -3.67
CA VAL A 40 -4.13 5.27 -3.75
C VAL A 40 -4.83 5.50 -2.42
N MET A 41 -4.48 4.77 -1.37
CA MET A 41 -5.19 4.83 -0.10
C MET A 41 -5.12 6.21 0.56
N MET A 42 -6.17 6.56 1.31
CA MET A 42 -6.18 7.77 2.10
C MET A 42 -5.10 7.71 3.19
N LEU A 43 -4.11 8.60 3.10
CA LEU A 43 -2.97 8.65 4.03
C LEU A 43 -3.37 8.89 5.50
N GLY A 44 -4.55 9.46 5.74
CA GLY A 44 -5.11 9.67 7.07
C GLY A 44 -5.89 8.50 7.65
N SER A 45 -6.01 7.38 6.93
CA SER A 45 -6.77 6.20 7.35
C SER A 45 -5.85 5.02 7.67
N PRO A 46 -5.24 4.98 8.87
CA PRO A 46 -4.33 3.89 9.27
C PRO A 46 -5.03 2.53 9.22
N ARG A 47 -6.36 2.50 9.45
CA ARG A 47 -7.15 1.27 9.38
C ARG A 47 -7.22 0.68 7.97
N VAL A 48 -7.26 1.51 6.94
CA VAL A 48 -7.24 1.07 5.53
C VAL A 48 -5.88 0.46 5.19
N ALA A 49 -4.80 1.13 5.60
CA ALA A 49 -3.44 0.62 5.42
C ALA A 49 -3.25 -0.73 6.10
N GLU A 50 -3.73 -0.86 7.34
CA GLU A 50 -3.67 -2.08 8.11
C GLU A 50 -4.45 -3.22 7.46
N LEU A 51 -5.66 -2.97 6.96
CA LEU A 51 -6.46 -3.98 6.26
C LEU A 51 -5.74 -4.47 4.99
N LEU A 52 -5.22 -3.56 4.17
CA LEU A 52 -4.50 -3.94 2.95
C LEU A 52 -3.28 -4.82 3.29
N LEU A 53 -2.48 -4.42 4.27
CA LEU A 53 -1.30 -5.18 4.69
C LEU A 53 -1.68 -6.55 5.29
N ARG A 54 -2.72 -6.62 6.12
CA ARG A 54 -3.22 -7.88 6.71
C ARG A 54 -3.65 -8.88 5.64
N HIS A 55 -4.21 -8.41 4.52
CA HIS A 55 -4.60 -9.26 3.40
C HIS A 55 -3.45 -9.54 2.42
N GLY A 56 -2.24 -9.01 2.64
CA GLY A 56 -1.05 -9.31 1.84
C GLY A 56 -0.73 -8.28 0.75
N ALA A 57 -1.21 -7.03 0.88
CA ALA A 57 -0.78 -5.95 0.00
C ALA A 57 0.74 -5.72 0.11
N ASP A 58 1.40 -5.58 -1.03
CA ASP A 58 2.83 -5.31 -1.14
C ASP A 58 3.07 -3.79 -1.17
N PRO A 59 3.64 -3.20 -0.11
CA PRO A 59 3.95 -1.77 -0.06
C PRO A 59 5.17 -1.39 -0.91
N SER A 60 5.94 -2.38 -1.39
CA SER A 60 7.19 -2.18 -2.13
C SER A 60 6.99 -2.03 -3.64
N ARG A 61 5.75 -2.01 -4.12
CA ARG A 61 5.45 -1.78 -5.53
C ARG A 61 5.62 -0.29 -5.90
N PRO A 62 6.48 0.04 -6.88
CA PRO A 62 6.65 1.42 -7.33
C PRO A 62 5.41 1.92 -8.07
N ASP A 63 5.09 3.21 -7.90
CA ASP A 63 4.02 3.84 -8.69
C ASP A 63 4.46 3.92 -10.17
N PRO A 64 3.65 3.43 -11.12
CA PRO A 64 4.05 3.33 -12.52
C PRO A 64 4.22 4.69 -13.22
N ARG A 65 3.67 5.78 -12.67
CA ARG A 65 3.77 7.13 -13.29
C ARG A 65 4.94 7.95 -12.75
N THR A 66 5.28 7.76 -11.48
CA THR A 66 6.30 8.56 -10.79
C THR A 66 7.57 7.77 -10.48
N GLY A 67 7.52 6.43 -10.52
CA GLY A 67 8.61 5.55 -10.07
C GLY A 67 8.91 5.65 -8.57
N CYS A 68 8.18 6.50 -7.85
CA CYS A 68 8.34 6.71 -6.42
C CYS A 68 7.66 5.57 -5.65
N LEU A 69 8.17 5.32 -4.43
CA LEU A 69 7.55 4.47 -3.42
C LEU A 69 6.88 5.35 -2.34
N PRO A 70 5.87 6.18 -2.69
CA PRO A 70 5.26 7.11 -1.73
C PRO A 70 4.60 6.35 -0.55
N THR A 71 4.24 5.09 -0.76
CA THR A 71 3.68 4.18 0.24
C THR A 71 4.60 3.87 1.40
N LEU A 72 5.92 3.78 1.19
CA LEU A 72 6.88 3.56 2.27
C LEU A 72 7.02 4.78 3.18
N ALA A 73 7.04 5.98 2.59
CA ALA A 73 7.06 7.23 3.34
C ALA A 73 5.74 7.49 4.09
N ALA A 74 4.61 7.05 3.51
CA ALA A 74 3.29 7.10 4.12
C ALA A 74 3.16 6.15 5.33
N LEU A 75 3.60 4.90 5.20
CA LEU A 75 3.57 3.92 6.29
C LEU A 75 4.46 4.33 7.46
N HIS A 76 5.64 4.91 7.18
CA HIS A 76 6.52 5.46 8.20
C HIS A 76 5.87 6.63 8.97
N ARG A 77 5.14 7.51 8.28
CA ARG A 77 4.40 8.62 8.92
C ARG A 77 3.14 8.18 9.67
N ALA A 78 2.50 7.10 9.23
CA ALA A 78 1.29 6.56 9.85
C ALA A 78 1.59 5.75 11.13
N GLY A 79 2.84 5.67 11.58
CA GLY A 79 3.23 4.90 12.77
C GLY A 79 3.09 3.39 12.58
N ALA A 80 2.95 2.91 11.34
CA ALA A 80 2.97 1.50 11.04
C ALA A 80 4.38 0.98 11.32
N ARG A 81 4.51 0.20 12.39
CA ARG A 81 5.70 -0.57 12.72
C ARG A 81 6.04 -1.49 11.53
N LEU A 82 6.99 -1.05 10.70
CA LEU A 82 7.53 -1.81 9.56
C LEU A 82 8.66 -2.72 10.03
N ASP A 83 8.40 -3.52 11.06
CA ASP A 83 9.37 -4.45 11.65
C ASP A 83 9.35 -5.81 10.94
N LEU A 84 8.62 -5.94 9.83
CA LEU A 84 8.52 -7.20 9.09
C LEU A 84 9.83 -7.47 8.34
N PRO A 85 10.60 -8.51 8.71
CA PRO A 85 11.80 -8.88 7.98
C PRO A 85 11.38 -9.47 6.64
N GLY A 86 11.52 -8.70 5.56
CA GLY A 86 11.55 -9.27 4.22
C GLY A 86 12.70 -10.27 4.13
N GLY A 87 12.47 -11.43 3.49
CA GLY A 87 13.34 -12.62 3.47
C GLY A 87 14.75 -12.49 2.89
N ARG A 88 15.35 -11.29 2.90
CA ARG A 88 16.77 -11.03 2.60
C ARG A 88 17.34 -9.87 3.42
N GLY A 89 17.02 -9.72 4.71
CA GLY A 89 17.74 -8.79 5.60
C GLY A 89 17.92 -7.35 5.10
N ARG A 90 17.06 -6.86 4.21
CA ARG A 90 17.07 -5.51 3.68
C ARG A 90 15.88 -4.78 4.26
N LEU A 91 16.15 -3.71 4.99
CA LEU A 91 15.09 -2.91 5.58
C LEU A 91 14.28 -2.27 4.44
N PRO A 92 12.96 -2.16 4.58
CA PRO A 92 12.16 -1.36 3.66
C PRO A 92 12.65 0.10 3.54
N LEU A 93 13.37 0.60 4.57
CA LEU A 93 14.06 1.89 4.55
C LEU A 93 15.32 1.92 3.64
N ASP A 94 16.03 0.80 3.46
CA ASP A 94 17.28 0.74 2.69
C ASP A 94 17.05 0.94 1.18
N VAL A 95 15.85 0.59 0.70
CA VAL A 95 15.48 0.75 -0.71
C VAL A 95 15.09 2.19 -1.02
N ALA A 96 14.48 2.91 -0.07
CA ALA A 96 14.09 4.31 -0.25
C ALA A 96 15.28 5.27 -0.18
N ALA A 97 16.26 5.03 0.71
CA ALA A 97 17.39 5.95 0.92
C ALA A 97 18.40 5.99 -0.25
N ARG A 98 18.56 4.90 -1.01
CA ARG A 98 19.59 4.82 -2.06
C ARG A 98 19.25 5.54 -3.37
N ARG A 99 18.01 6.00 -3.55
CA ARG A 99 17.56 6.62 -4.81
C ARG A 99 17.44 8.15 -4.73
N TYR A 100 17.62 8.73 -3.54
CA TYR A 100 17.62 10.18 -3.29
C TYR A 100 19.02 10.81 -3.10
N LEU A 101 20.09 10.05 -3.31
CA LEU A 101 21.48 10.53 -3.23
C LEU A 101 22.22 10.38 -4.57
N ARG A 102 21.67 10.96 -5.64
CA ARG A 102 22.46 11.37 -6.81
C ARG A 102 22.02 12.75 -7.26
#